data_AF-A0AAV6QT08-F1
#
_entry.id   AF-A0AAV6QT08-F1
#
_cell.length_a   1.000
_cell.length_b   1.000
_cell.length_c   1.000
_cell.angle_alpha   90.00
_cell.angle_beta   90.00
_cell.angle_gamma   90.00
#
_symmetry.space_group_name_H-M   'P 1'
#
loop_
_entity.id
_entity.type
_entity.pdbx_description
1 polymer ?
#
loop_
_entity_poly.entity_id
_entity_poly.type
_entity_poly.pdbx_seq_one_letter_code
_entity_poly.pdbx_strand_id
1 'polypeptide(L)'
;MLGPGYEGATDTHRESRKVLTTTDKECKFPFRQGGRLHHHCITVLSSQPWCSLTHNFDRDRKWGYCAPEKSQPNVSDHTPRRITDPCQVNPCQNGGVCKLIPHMRTFECSCPDGFSGRLCDQKRCYETAHLRYYDIGESWGRIHLRNVEQCTCVAGEIKCERVRYTMCRKNPCFNDGVCRLITSTNKEVCNCRHGFGGSDCSVEPEAECYNGRGKGYRGLGNTTVSGTRCLSWNSDLLHDELHVGTVVASPLRGLGEHAYCRNPDGDKMPWCYTLADDAISWEYCDIPSCVMPVSSSRRIIPFKKPNATKKPVCGKKHKKRLSIARGRILGGTSSLPGTHPWMAAIYIGKSDFCAGTLISSCWVISAAHCFFRNPLKSQLRVVLGQQRFNVTGLNTRTFEVEQYIFPKEFSVFNPTLHDIVLIKLKKQEGRCVRRTPFIQPICLPDKSTTFPDHYCCTISGWGHMYEKAKGYSSLQEAGVRLTPHEVCRKPEVYGNHVSADMICAGLGGCVDACQGDSGGPLSCARDDVSFLYGIISWGEGCGRSEKPGVYTKVVNYIDWINSVIRRKPRTS
;
A
#
# COMPACT_ATOMS: atom_id res chain seq x y z
N MET A 1 -30.86 18.40 -72.26
CA MET A 1 -29.38 18.39 -72.19
C MET A 1 -29.02 17.90 -70.79
N LEU A 2 -28.78 16.59 -70.63
CA LEU A 2 -27.44 15.97 -70.54
C LEU A 2 -26.71 16.24 -69.20
N GLY A 3 -27.03 15.38 -68.21
CA GLY A 3 -26.25 14.78 -67.10
C GLY A 3 -25.18 15.55 -66.28
N PRO A 4 -24.55 14.91 -65.28
CA PRO A 4 -24.99 13.82 -64.40
C PRO A 4 -24.77 14.14 -62.89
N GLY A 5 -25.23 13.25 -62.00
CA GLY A 5 -25.26 13.45 -60.55
C GLY A 5 -23.94 13.24 -59.80
N TYR A 6 -23.99 13.57 -58.51
CA TYR A 6 -23.16 12.97 -57.47
C TYR A 6 -24.00 12.87 -56.19
N GLU A 7 -24.34 11.64 -55.82
CA GLU A 7 -24.83 11.27 -54.50
C GLU A 7 -23.75 11.64 -53.48
N GLY A 8 -24.04 12.62 -52.63
CA GLY A 8 -23.21 12.94 -51.48
C GLY A 8 -23.41 11.90 -50.40
N ALA A 9 -22.59 10.84 -50.44
CA ALA A 9 -22.50 9.84 -49.40
C ALA A 9 -22.31 10.48 -48.02
N THR A 10 -23.17 10.07 -47.09
CA THR A 10 -23.07 10.27 -45.65
C THR A 10 -21.65 9.98 -45.16
N ASP A 11 -20.98 10.98 -44.60
CA ASP A 11 -19.67 10.85 -43.95
C ASP A 11 -19.82 10.03 -42.66
N THR A 12 -19.74 8.71 -42.81
CA THR A 12 -19.77 7.72 -41.74
C THR A 12 -18.52 7.81 -40.87
N HIS A 13 -18.73 8.14 -39.60
CA HIS A 13 -17.97 7.68 -38.44
C HIS A 13 -16.48 7.38 -38.66
N ARG A 14 -15.61 8.35 -38.35
CA ARG A 14 -14.19 8.07 -38.09
C ARG A 14 -14.05 7.43 -36.71
N GLU A 15 -14.40 6.15 -36.66
CA GLU A 15 -14.36 5.27 -35.49
C GLU A 15 -12.98 5.33 -34.82
N SER A 16 -12.94 5.59 -33.50
CA SER A 16 -11.71 5.49 -32.72
C SER A 16 -11.13 4.10 -32.93
N ARG A 17 -9.94 3.97 -33.54
CA ARG A 17 -9.31 2.66 -33.78
C ARG A 17 -9.17 1.92 -32.45
N LYS A 18 -10.09 1.00 -32.19
CA LYS A 18 -10.01 0.04 -31.10
C LYS A 18 -8.84 -0.87 -31.42
N VAL A 19 -7.93 -1.07 -30.46
CA VAL A 19 -6.86 -2.04 -30.66
C VAL A 19 -7.50 -3.41 -30.52
N LEU A 20 -7.51 -4.16 -31.62
CA LEU A 20 -8.09 -5.49 -31.69
C LEU A 20 -6.98 -6.53 -31.61
N THR A 21 -7.31 -7.69 -31.07
CA THR A 21 -6.44 -8.86 -31.16
C THR A 21 -6.50 -9.46 -32.56
N THR A 22 -5.58 -10.35 -32.89
CA THR A 22 -5.62 -11.18 -34.11
C THR A 22 -6.86 -12.07 -34.20
N THR A 23 -7.61 -12.19 -33.11
CA THR A 23 -8.89 -12.90 -32.99
C THR A 23 -10.09 -11.95 -32.90
N ASP A 24 -9.90 -10.69 -33.31
CA ASP A 24 -10.95 -9.65 -33.39
C ASP A 24 -11.60 -9.28 -32.04
N LYS A 25 -10.87 -9.48 -30.93
CA LYS A 25 -11.31 -9.09 -29.59
C LYS A 25 -10.71 -7.75 -29.19
N GLU A 26 -11.50 -6.91 -28.53
CA GLU A 26 -11.06 -5.59 -28.08
C GLU A 26 -10.08 -5.69 -26.91
N CYS A 27 -8.89 -5.11 -27.07
CA CYS A 27 -7.94 -4.90 -25.98
C CYS A 27 -8.49 -3.93 -24.95
N LYS A 28 -8.29 -4.20 -23.66
CA LYS A 28 -8.64 -3.29 -22.56
C LYS A 28 -7.40 -2.57 -22.04
N PHE A 29 -7.44 -1.24 -22.06
CA PHE A 29 -6.38 -0.37 -21.59
C PHE A 29 -6.91 0.67 -20.58
N PRO A 30 -6.13 1.06 -19.56
CA PRO A 30 -4.94 0.34 -19.10
C PRO A 30 -5.29 -1.05 -18.58
N PHE A 31 -4.36 -2.00 -18.73
CA PHE A 31 -4.43 -3.28 -18.02
C PHE A 31 -3.24 -3.48 -17.09
N ARG A 32 -3.50 -4.11 -15.95
CA ARG A 32 -2.49 -4.46 -14.94
C ARG A 32 -1.80 -5.77 -15.29
N GLN A 33 -0.48 -5.76 -15.40
CA GLN A 33 0.36 -6.96 -15.52
C GLN A 33 1.66 -6.79 -14.71
N GLY A 34 1.95 -7.76 -13.83
CA GLY A 34 3.11 -7.72 -12.94
C GLY A 34 3.09 -6.53 -11.97
N GLY A 35 1.90 -6.06 -11.57
CA GLY A 35 1.73 -4.89 -10.72
C GLY A 35 2.02 -3.53 -11.38
N ARG A 36 2.20 -3.49 -12.71
CA ARG A 36 2.33 -2.26 -13.51
C ARG A 36 1.17 -2.12 -14.46
N LEU A 37 0.80 -0.88 -14.78
CA LEU A 37 -0.21 -0.61 -15.79
C LEU A 37 0.43 -0.44 -17.15
N HIS A 38 -0.20 -1.10 -18.12
CA HIS A 38 0.18 -1.00 -19.52
C HIS A 38 -0.98 -0.41 -20.28
N HIS A 39 -0.71 0.68 -20.99
CA HIS A 39 -1.67 1.43 -21.79
C HIS A 39 -1.62 1.05 -23.27
N HIS A 40 -0.87 -0.01 -23.59
CA HIS A 40 -0.59 -0.43 -24.95
C HIS A 40 -0.18 -1.91 -25.03
N CYS A 41 -0.13 -2.46 -26.24
CA CYS A 41 0.30 -3.84 -26.46
C CYS A 41 1.76 -4.05 -26.04
N ILE A 42 2.01 -4.99 -25.15
CA ILE A 42 3.34 -5.23 -24.59
C ILE A 42 3.97 -6.47 -25.20
N THR A 43 5.30 -6.50 -25.23
CA THR A 43 6.10 -7.68 -25.58
C THR A 43 6.70 -8.35 -24.34
N VAL A 44 6.20 -8.00 -23.16
CA VAL A 44 6.64 -8.62 -21.91
C VAL A 44 6.28 -10.10 -21.95
N LEU A 45 7.30 -10.96 -21.78
CA LEU A 45 7.19 -12.43 -21.82
C LEU A 45 6.75 -13.02 -23.18
N SER A 46 6.78 -12.24 -24.27
CA SER A 46 6.38 -12.68 -25.61
C SER A 46 7.16 -11.96 -26.72
N SER A 47 7.50 -12.67 -27.80
CA SER A 47 8.10 -12.06 -29.00
C SER A 47 7.11 -11.26 -29.85
N GLN A 48 5.80 -11.51 -29.68
CA GLN A 48 4.73 -10.79 -30.37
C GLN A 48 3.99 -9.86 -29.39
N PRO A 49 3.66 -8.62 -29.81
CA PRO A 49 2.93 -7.67 -28.97
C PRO A 49 1.54 -8.20 -28.66
N TRP A 50 1.15 -8.14 -27.40
CA TRP A 50 -0.12 -8.65 -26.91
C TRP A 50 -0.78 -7.67 -25.93
N CYS A 51 -2.08 -7.78 -25.77
CA CYS A 51 -2.87 -6.98 -24.85
C CYS A 51 -3.77 -7.84 -23.97
N SER A 52 -4.14 -7.35 -22.80
CA SER A 52 -5.21 -7.98 -22.03
C SER A 52 -6.58 -7.65 -22.61
N LEU A 53 -7.51 -8.58 -22.44
CA LEU A 53 -8.93 -8.40 -22.76
C LEU A 53 -9.73 -7.89 -21.55
N THR A 54 -9.07 -7.69 -20.40
CA THR A 54 -9.67 -7.12 -19.18
C THR A 54 -8.72 -6.08 -18.58
N HIS A 55 -9.19 -5.28 -17.63
CA HIS A 55 -8.34 -4.28 -16.95
C HIS A 55 -7.32 -4.92 -15.97
N ASN A 56 -7.45 -6.22 -15.66
CA ASN A 56 -6.57 -6.92 -14.73
C ASN A 56 -6.13 -8.29 -15.28
N PHE A 57 -5.02 -8.30 -16.02
CA PHE A 57 -4.44 -9.51 -16.57
C PHE A 57 -3.92 -10.46 -15.47
N ASP A 58 -3.33 -9.91 -14.41
CA ASP A 58 -2.78 -10.70 -13.29
C ASP A 58 -3.84 -11.64 -12.69
N ARG A 59 -5.10 -11.17 -12.59
CA ARG A 59 -6.28 -11.93 -12.15
C ARG A 59 -6.86 -12.80 -13.26
N ASP A 60 -7.29 -12.19 -14.36
CA ASP A 60 -8.18 -12.83 -15.33
C ASP A 60 -7.43 -13.71 -16.33
N ARG A 61 -6.14 -13.41 -16.56
CA ARG A 61 -5.27 -14.07 -17.55
C ARG A 61 -5.89 -14.15 -18.95
N LYS A 62 -6.80 -13.24 -19.27
CA LYS A 62 -7.40 -13.11 -20.60
C LYS A 62 -6.60 -12.11 -21.42
N TRP A 63 -6.12 -12.56 -22.56
CA TRP A 63 -5.26 -11.78 -23.44
C TRP A 63 -5.37 -12.26 -24.88
N GLY A 64 -4.83 -11.47 -25.81
CA GLY A 64 -4.59 -11.90 -27.18
C GLY A 64 -3.48 -11.08 -27.83
N TYR A 65 -2.89 -11.63 -28.89
CA TYR A 65 -1.90 -10.93 -29.70
C TYR A 65 -2.56 -9.76 -30.41
N CYS A 66 -1.92 -8.61 -30.41
CA CYS A 66 -2.47 -7.44 -31.08
C CYS A 66 -2.40 -7.61 -32.59
N ALA A 67 -3.49 -7.30 -33.28
CA ALA A 67 -3.51 -7.30 -34.73
C ALA A 67 -2.53 -6.23 -35.25
N PRO A 68 -1.71 -6.54 -36.26
CA PRO A 68 -0.86 -5.53 -36.90
C PRO A 68 -1.77 -4.44 -37.48
N GLU A 69 -1.48 -3.17 -37.17
CA GLU A 69 -2.24 -2.07 -37.73
C GLU A 69 -2.18 -2.14 -39.27
N LYS A 70 -3.33 -2.28 -39.92
CA LYS A 70 -3.42 -2.10 -41.38
C LYS A 70 -3.04 -0.65 -41.67
N SER A 71 -1.80 -0.41 -42.09
CA SER A 71 -1.40 0.80 -42.78
C SER A 71 -2.15 0.85 -44.11
N GLN A 72 -3.18 1.69 -44.21
CA GLN A 72 -3.73 2.06 -45.51
C GLN A 72 -2.84 3.12 -46.19
N PRO A 73 -2.88 3.21 -47.53
CA PRO A 73 -1.70 3.40 -48.36
C PRO A 73 -1.21 4.84 -48.43
N ASN A 74 0.07 4.95 -48.78
CA ASN A 74 0.82 6.17 -49.09
C ASN A 74 -0.02 7.21 -49.85
N VAL A 75 -0.29 8.34 -49.20
CA VAL A 75 -0.27 9.62 -49.91
C VAL A 75 1.18 10.08 -49.88
N SER A 76 1.83 9.93 -51.03
CA SER A 76 3.11 10.54 -51.36
C SER A 76 3.00 12.05 -51.19
N ASP A 77 3.70 12.61 -50.21
CA ASP A 77 4.17 13.98 -50.32
C ASP A 77 5.59 14.09 -49.75
N HIS A 78 6.48 14.58 -50.60
CA HIS A 78 7.91 14.68 -50.40
C HIS A 78 8.23 15.89 -49.54
N THR A 79 8.31 15.73 -48.22
CA THR A 79 9.09 16.62 -47.36
C THR A 79 9.68 15.85 -46.17
N PRO A 80 10.90 16.21 -45.69
CA PRO A 80 11.55 15.48 -44.60
C PRO A 80 10.74 15.66 -43.30
N ARG A 81 9.99 14.62 -42.92
CA ARG A 81 9.12 14.60 -41.74
C ARG A 81 9.89 14.99 -40.47
N ARG A 82 9.65 16.20 -39.96
CA ARG A 82 9.81 16.50 -38.54
C ARG A 82 8.90 15.54 -37.77
N ILE A 83 9.49 14.76 -36.87
CA ILE A 83 8.77 13.90 -35.93
C ILE A 83 8.08 14.85 -34.93
N THR A 84 6.82 15.20 -35.18
CA THR A 84 6.03 16.05 -34.29
C THR A 84 5.33 15.19 -33.24
N ASP A 85 5.53 15.52 -31.97
CA ASP A 85 4.82 14.97 -30.82
C ASP A 85 3.30 15.05 -31.04
N PRO A 86 2.54 13.93 -31.08
CA PRO A 86 1.10 13.93 -31.26
C PRO A 86 0.34 14.72 -30.19
N CYS A 87 0.89 14.86 -28.97
CA CYS A 87 0.31 15.66 -27.89
C CYS A 87 0.58 17.17 -28.04
N GLN A 88 1.41 17.60 -29.00
CA GLN A 88 1.71 19.02 -29.21
C GLN A 88 0.47 19.86 -29.53
N VAL A 89 -0.54 19.27 -30.17
CA VAL A 89 -1.82 19.93 -30.48
C VAL A 89 -2.95 19.49 -29.52
N ASN A 90 -2.64 18.68 -28.51
CA ASN A 90 -3.59 17.97 -27.64
C ASN A 90 -4.83 17.40 -28.39
N PRO A 91 -4.72 16.18 -28.95
CA PRO A 91 -5.81 15.52 -29.68
C PRO A 91 -6.99 15.07 -28.80
N CYS A 92 -6.89 15.21 -27.47
CA CYS A 92 -7.95 14.86 -26.55
C CYS A 92 -9.00 15.97 -26.50
N GLN A 93 -10.25 15.60 -26.76
CA GLN A 93 -11.39 16.52 -26.76
C GLN A 93 -11.87 16.81 -25.33
N ASN A 94 -12.76 17.80 -25.20
CA ASN A 94 -13.50 18.10 -23.97
C ASN A 94 -12.62 18.27 -22.72
N GLY A 95 -11.41 18.82 -22.87
CA GLY A 95 -10.48 19.06 -21.76
C GLY A 95 -9.72 17.80 -21.32
N GLY A 96 -9.71 16.74 -22.12
CA GLY A 96 -8.86 15.57 -21.89
C GLY A 96 -7.38 15.91 -21.91
N VAL A 97 -6.60 15.21 -21.09
CA VAL A 97 -5.15 15.39 -21.00
C VAL A 97 -4.46 14.34 -21.88
N CYS A 98 -3.72 14.81 -22.88
CA CYS A 98 -2.91 13.94 -23.73
C CYS A 98 -1.64 13.50 -23.03
N LYS A 99 -1.41 12.18 -23.02
CA LYS A 99 -0.16 11.57 -22.58
C LYS A 99 0.48 10.85 -23.75
N LEU A 100 1.73 11.23 -24.05
CA LEU A 100 2.58 10.56 -25.01
C LEU A 100 2.91 9.14 -24.53
N ILE A 101 2.85 8.17 -25.44
CA ILE A 101 3.34 6.81 -25.21
C ILE A 101 4.73 6.71 -25.86
N PRO A 102 5.83 6.78 -25.08
CA PRO A 102 7.18 7.03 -25.61
C PRO A 102 7.68 5.98 -26.61
N HIS A 103 7.20 4.75 -26.52
CA HIS A 103 7.67 3.62 -27.34
C HIS A 103 6.86 3.39 -28.62
N MET A 104 5.66 3.96 -28.75
CA MET A 104 4.77 3.71 -29.89
C MET A 104 4.55 4.91 -30.80
N ARG A 105 5.05 6.10 -30.42
CA ARG A 105 4.74 7.36 -31.12
C ARG A 105 3.22 7.61 -31.21
N THR A 106 2.47 7.11 -30.23
CA THR A 106 1.03 7.29 -30.08
C THR A 106 0.73 8.06 -28.79
N PHE A 107 -0.54 8.38 -28.56
CA PHE A 107 -1.00 9.09 -27.37
C PHE A 107 -2.23 8.43 -26.75
N GLU A 108 -2.48 8.74 -25.48
CA GLU A 108 -3.68 8.38 -24.74
C GLU A 108 -4.31 9.62 -24.11
N CYS A 109 -5.64 9.63 -23.99
CA CYS A 109 -6.38 10.68 -23.32
C CYS A 109 -6.86 10.25 -21.95
N SER A 110 -6.48 11.00 -20.92
CA SER A 110 -7.12 10.94 -19.60
C SER A 110 -8.35 11.87 -19.61
N CYS A 111 -9.55 11.28 -19.58
CA CYS A 111 -10.80 12.02 -19.72
C CYS A 111 -11.32 12.59 -18.40
N PRO A 112 -11.93 13.80 -18.42
CA PRO A 112 -12.71 14.29 -17.28
C PRO A 112 -13.93 13.39 -17.01
N ASP A 113 -14.43 13.38 -15.78
CA ASP A 113 -15.46 12.42 -15.33
C ASP A 113 -16.74 12.39 -16.18
N GLY A 114 -17.09 13.51 -16.81
CA GLY A 114 -18.26 13.64 -17.69
C GLY A 114 -18.07 13.11 -19.11
N PHE A 115 -16.88 12.63 -19.46
CA PHE A 115 -16.52 12.18 -20.79
C PHE A 115 -15.82 10.82 -20.75
N SER A 116 -16.03 10.04 -21.80
CA SER A 116 -15.35 8.77 -22.06
C SER A 116 -15.04 8.64 -23.55
N GLY A 117 -14.57 7.46 -23.97
CA GLY A 117 -14.06 7.25 -25.31
C GLY A 117 -12.56 7.57 -25.42
N ARG A 118 -11.93 7.09 -26.51
CA ARG A 118 -10.48 7.20 -26.71
C ARG A 118 -9.98 8.63 -26.74
N LEU A 119 -10.81 9.56 -27.23
CA LEU A 119 -10.49 10.97 -27.37
C LEU A 119 -11.29 11.83 -26.41
N CYS A 120 -11.96 11.24 -25.41
CA CYS A 120 -12.90 11.96 -24.53
C CYS A 120 -14.05 12.63 -25.29
N ASP A 121 -14.45 12.02 -26.41
CA ASP A 121 -15.46 12.49 -27.35
C ASP A 121 -16.88 12.06 -26.96
N GLN A 122 -17.02 11.06 -26.08
CA GLN A 122 -18.31 10.51 -25.68
C GLN A 122 -18.78 11.17 -24.38
N LYS A 123 -19.95 11.81 -24.41
CA LYS A 123 -20.55 12.41 -23.22
C LYS A 123 -21.24 11.35 -22.36
N ARG A 124 -20.94 11.34 -21.07
CA ARG A 124 -21.55 10.46 -20.06
C ARG A 124 -22.77 11.13 -19.43
N CYS A 125 -23.66 10.32 -18.86
CA CYS A 125 -24.87 10.80 -18.21
C CYS A 125 -24.68 10.94 -16.70
N TYR A 126 -24.94 12.11 -16.13
CA TYR A 126 -24.86 12.32 -14.69
C TYR A 126 -26.22 12.10 -14.02
N GLU A 127 -26.34 11.11 -13.14
CA GLU A 127 -27.54 10.90 -12.34
C GLU A 127 -27.37 11.60 -10.98
N THR A 128 -28.18 12.63 -10.76
CA THR A 128 -28.14 13.46 -9.55
C THR A 128 -28.47 12.69 -8.28
N ALA A 129 -29.37 11.70 -8.31
CA ALA A 129 -29.71 10.92 -7.13
C ALA A 129 -28.57 10.00 -6.70
N HIS A 130 -27.87 9.42 -7.68
CA HIS A 130 -26.76 8.49 -7.44
C HIS A 130 -25.40 9.18 -7.33
N LEU A 131 -25.33 10.47 -7.67
CA LEU A 131 -24.11 11.27 -7.63
C LEU A 131 -22.95 10.61 -8.39
N ARG A 132 -23.26 10.07 -9.58
CA ARG A 132 -22.25 9.41 -10.44
C ARG A 132 -22.58 9.58 -11.92
N TYR A 133 -21.54 9.37 -12.73
CA TYR A 133 -21.66 9.29 -14.18
C TYR A 133 -21.89 7.85 -14.63
N TYR A 134 -22.74 7.69 -15.62
CA TYR A 134 -23.06 6.45 -16.33
C TYR A 134 -22.51 6.52 -17.75
N ASP A 135 -21.87 5.44 -18.18
CA ASP A 135 -21.38 5.31 -19.56
C ASP A 135 -22.52 5.07 -20.56
N ILE A 136 -22.27 5.41 -21.83
CA ILE A 136 -23.25 5.18 -22.90
C ILE A 136 -23.63 3.69 -22.95
N GLY A 137 -24.93 3.41 -22.92
CA GLY A 137 -25.49 2.06 -22.90
C GLY A 137 -25.71 1.49 -21.49
N GLU A 138 -25.23 2.13 -20.42
CA GLU A 138 -25.54 1.69 -19.07
C GLU A 138 -26.97 2.03 -18.67
N SER A 139 -27.62 1.12 -17.93
CA SER A 139 -28.97 1.29 -17.40
C SER A 139 -29.04 1.19 -15.86
N TRP A 140 -29.82 2.07 -15.24
CA TRP A 140 -30.06 2.13 -13.80
C TRP A 140 -31.54 2.34 -13.47
N GLY A 141 -31.93 1.97 -12.26
CA GLY A 141 -33.24 2.32 -11.72
C GLY A 141 -33.15 3.60 -10.89
N ARG A 142 -34.20 4.42 -10.89
CA ARG A 142 -34.33 5.56 -9.97
C ARG A 142 -35.77 5.73 -9.51
N ILE A 143 -35.96 6.47 -8.42
CA ILE A 143 -37.29 6.89 -7.99
C ILE A 143 -37.46 8.38 -8.28
N HIS A 144 -38.37 8.71 -9.18
CA HIS A 144 -38.65 10.08 -9.60
C HIS A 144 -40.15 10.35 -9.49
N LEU A 145 -40.54 11.43 -8.81
CA LEU A 145 -41.94 11.82 -8.61
C LEU A 145 -42.84 10.66 -8.17
N ARG A 146 -42.38 9.87 -7.18
CA ARG A 146 -43.04 8.66 -6.61
C ARG A 146 -43.20 7.46 -7.56
N ASN A 147 -42.66 7.51 -8.77
CA ASN A 147 -42.61 6.37 -9.69
C ASN A 147 -41.20 5.76 -9.70
N VAL A 148 -41.12 4.46 -9.96
CA VAL A 148 -39.85 3.80 -10.27
C VAL A 148 -39.65 3.85 -11.78
N GLU A 149 -38.51 4.38 -12.20
CA GLU A 149 -38.11 4.49 -13.60
C GLU A 149 -36.88 3.63 -13.86
N GLN A 150 -36.82 3.02 -15.03
CA GLN A 150 -35.61 2.43 -15.58
C GLN A 150 -35.02 3.40 -16.62
N CYS A 151 -33.82 3.87 -16.35
CA CYS A 151 -33.11 4.86 -17.13
C CYS A 151 -31.92 4.23 -17.86
N THR A 152 -31.59 4.76 -19.03
CA THR A 152 -30.41 4.36 -19.82
C THR A 152 -29.72 5.60 -20.36
N CYS A 153 -28.38 5.59 -20.36
CA CYS A 153 -27.60 6.67 -20.95
C CYS A 153 -27.49 6.46 -22.47
N VAL A 154 -28.05 7.37 -23.25
CA VAL A 154 -28.05 7.32 -24.71
C VAL A 154 -27.41 8.60 -25.23
N ALA A 155 -26.20 8.49 -25.77
CA ALA A 155 -25.45 9.62 -26.34
C ALA A 155 -25.32 10.84 -25.38
N GLY A 156 -25.15 10.59 -24.08
CA GLY A 156 -25.05 11.64 -23.06
C GLY A 156 -26.39 12.21 -22.58
N GLU A 157 -27.51 11.67 -23.05
CA GLU A 157 -28.86 11.98 -22.56
C GLU A 157 -29.45 10.83 -21.76
N ILE A 158 -30.16 11.17 -20.69
CA ILE A 158 -30.84 10.19 -19.83
C ILE A 158 -32.23 9.91 -20.40
N LYS A 159 -32.45 8.68 -20.87
CA LYS A 159 -33.78 8.21 -21.31
C LYS A 159 -34.37 7.27 -20.27
N CYS A 160 -35.54 7.60 -19.73
CA CYS A 160 -36.19 6.84 -18.67
C CYS A 160 -37.59 6.39 -19.05
N GLU A 161 -37.96 5.20 -18.62
CA GLU A 161 -39.30 4.64 -18.75
C GLU A 161 -39.84 4.20 -17.39
N ARG A 162 -41.15 4.36 -17.16
CA ARG A 162 -41.80 3.90 -15.93
C ARG A 162 -41.91 2.37 -15.94
N VAL A 163 -41.53 1.74 -14.84
CA VAL A 163 -41.53 0.27 -14.71
C VAL A 163 -42.38 -0.20 -13.55
N ARG A 164 -42.86 -1.44 -13.64
CA ARG A 164 -43.57 -2.09 -12.53
C ARG A 164 -42.58 -2.44 -11.41
N TYR A 165 -43.02 -2.26 -10.17
CA TYR A 165 -42.18 -2.48 -9.00
C TYR A 165 -42.97 -3.02 -7.80
N THR A 166 -42.25 -3.63 -6.87
CA THR A 166 -42.75 -4.08 -5.56
C THR A 166 -41.88 -3.53 -4.42
N MET A 167 -42.26 -3.80 -3.17
CA MET A 167 -41.40 -3.53 -2.02
C MET A 167 -40.27 -4.57 -1.96
N CYS A 168 -39.06 -4.13 -1.57
CA CYS A 168 -37.96 -5.05 -1.33
C CYS A 168 -38.24 -5.94 -0.11
N ARG A 169 -37.81 -7.21 -0.16
CA ARG A 169 -38.00 -8.16 0.96
C ARG A 169 -37.14 -7.80 2.18
N LYS A 170 -35.93 -7.32 1.93
CA LYS A 170 -35.03 -6.71 2.90
C LYS A 170 -34.70 -5.31 2.39
N ASN A 171 -34.59 -4.33 3.27
CA ASN A 171 -34.21 -2.98 2.87
C ASN A 171 -32.68 -2.83 2.89
N PRO A 172 -31.99 -2.76 1.73
CA PRO A 172 -30.55 -2.54 1.64
C PRO A 172 -30.16 -1.05 1.74
N CYS A 173 -31.13 -0.13 1.67
CA CYS A 173 -30.85 1.30 1.61
C CYS A 173 -30.42 1.82 2.98
N PHE A 174 -29.31 2.58 3.01
CA PHE A 174 -28.81 3.22 4.21
C PHE A 174 -29.64 4.45 4.60
N ASN A 175 -29.42 4.94 5.82
CA ASN A 175 -29.97 6.21 6.32
C ASN A 175 -31.50 6.33 6.17
N ASP A 176 -32.20 5.23 6.51
CA ASP A 176 -33.65 5.09 6.41
C ASP A 176 -34.22 5.31 4.99
N GLY A 177 -33.41 5.05 3.96
CA GLY A 177 -33.86 5.07 2.57
C GLY A 177 -34.95 4.01 2.29
N VAL A 178 -35.82 4.28 1.34
CA VAL A 178 -36.92 3.37 0.97
C VAL A 178 -36.54 2.55 -0.26
N CYS A 179 -36.56 1.22 -0.14
CA CYS A 179 -36.25 0.32 -1.24
C CYS A 179 -37.47 -0.11 -2.04
N ARG A 180 -37.36 -0.06 -3.38
CA ARG A 180 -38.29 -0.65 -4.34
C ARG A 180 -37.56 -1.65 -5.26
N LEU A 181 -38.22 -2.73 -5.63
CA LEU A 181 -37.67 -3.77 -6.51
C LEU A 181 -38.34 -3.69 -7.89
N ILE A 182 -37.58 -3.46 -8.94
CA ILE A 182 -38.07 -3.50 -10.33
C ILE A 182 -38.36 -4.97 -10.70
N THR A 183 -39.62 -5.28 -11.06
CA THR A 183 -40.04 -6.68 -11.26
C THR A 183 -39.48 -7.33 -12.52
N SER A 184 -39.16 -6.54 -13.55
CA SER A 184 -38.60 -7.04 -14.82
C SER A 184 -37.14 -7.43 -14.71
N THR A 185 -36.35 -6.71 -13.91
CA THR A 185 -34.89 -6.88 -13.82
C THR A 185 -34.42 -7.41 -12.47
N ASN A 186 -35.31 -7.52 -11.47
CA ASN A 186 -34.97 -7.78 -10.07
C ASN A 186 -33.91 -6.83 -9.50
N LYS A 187 -33.89 -5.58 -9.98
CA LYS A 187 -32.96 -4.55 -9.47
C LYS A 187 -33.61 -3.78 -8.33
N GLU A 188 -32.90 -3.67 -7.22
CA GLU A 188 -33.26 -2.84 -6.07
C GLU A 188 -32.93 -1.38 -6.35
N VAL A 189 -33.83 -0.48 -5.96
CA VAL A 189 -33.75 0.96 -6.19
C VAL A 189 -34.03 1.67 -4.87
N CYS A 190 -33.08 2.49 -4.42
CA CYS A 190 -33.19 3.25 -3.20
C CYS A 190 -33.73 4.67 -3.45
N ASN A 191 -34.69 5.08 -2.64
CA ASN A 191 -35.10 6.48 -2.52
C ASN A 191 -34.52 7.06 -1.23
N CYS A 192 -33.60 8.02 -1.37
CA CYS A 192 -32.85 8.57 -0.26
C CYS A 192 -33.63 9.67 0.46
N ARG A 193 -33.41 9.77 1.77
CA ARG A 193 -33.90 10.89 2.57
C ARG A 193 -33.11 12.16 2.23
N HIS A 194 -33.70 13.33 2.46
CA HIS A 194 -33.03 14.61 2.30
C HIS A 194 -31.67 14.63 3.03
N GLY A 195 -30.63 15.15 2.37
CA GLY A 195 -29.25 15.17 2.88
C GLY A 195 -28.42 13.93 2.55
N PHE A 196 -29.02 12.88 1.96
CA PHE A 196 -28.33 11.66 1.55
C PHE A 196 -28.48 11.40 0.05
N GLY A 197 -27.49 10.73 -0.54
CA GLY A 197 -27.49 10.34 -1.95
C GLY A 197 -26.64 9.09 -2.21
N GLY A 198 -26.40 8.82 -3.49
CA GLY A 198 -25.77 7.56 -3.91
C GLY A 198 -26.82 6.47 -4.17
N SER A 199 -26.43 5.45 -4.93
CA SER A 199 -27.34 4.37 -5.33
C SER A 199 -27.94 3.59 -4.16
N ASP A 200 -27.31 3.63 -2.99
CA ASP A 200 -27.70 2.95 -1.74
C ASP A 200 -27.98 3.93 -0.58
N CYS A 201 -28.00 5.24 -0.84
CA CYS A 201 -28.18 6.29 0.17
C CYS A 201 -27.06 6.38 1.23
N SER A 202 -25.88 5.83 0.94
CA SER A 202 -24.74 5.86 1.87
C SER A 202 -23.92 7.16 1.85
N VAL A 203 -24.13 8.03 0.87
CA VAL A 203 -23.34 9.25 0.66
C VAL A 203 -24.04 10.45 1.31
N GLU A 204 -23.26 11.36 1.89
CA GLU A 204 -23.73 12.60 2.51
C GLU A 204 -23.16 13.80 1.73
N PRO A 205 -23.89 14.35 0.74
CA PRO A 205 -23.34 15.34 -0.19
C PRO A 205 -22.91 16.65 0.48
N GLU A 206 -23.59 17.00 1.57
CA GLU A 206 -23.36 18.21 2.37
C GLU A 206 -22.18 18.04 3.36
N ALA A 207 -21.57 16.85 3.47
CA ALA A 207 -20.45 16.60 4.37
C ALA A 207 -19.12 17.13 3.78
N GLU A 208 -18.80 18.39 4.07
CA GLU A 208 -17.58 19.07 3.61
C GLU A 208 -16.34 18.77 4.48
N CYS A 209 -16.53 18.29 5.70
CA CYS A 209 -15.47 18.01 6.66
C CYS A 209 -15.65 16.64 7.31
N TYR A 210 -14.60 16.11 7.93
CA TYR A 210 -14.67 14.85 8.67
C TYR A 210 -14.58 15.04 10.19
N ASN A 211 -15.26 14.18 10.94
CA ASN A 211 -15.20 14.15 12.41
C ASN A 211 -14.20 13.11 12.92
N GLY A 212 -13.49 13.41 14.01
CA GLY A 212 -12.52 12.50 14.63
C GLY A 212 -11.41 12.08 13.68
N ARG A 213 -11.42 10.80 13.24
CA ARG A 213 -10.51 10.27 12.21
C ARG A 213 -11.17 10.14 10.83
N GLY A 214 -12.46 10.41 10.69
CA GLY A 214 -13.17 10.31 9.42
C GLY A 214 -13.61 8.90 9.02
N LYS A 215 -13.69 7.93 9.94
CA LYS A 215 -14.26 6.58 9.68
C LYS A 215 -15.70 6.64 9.14
N GLY A 216 -16.51 7.53 9.72
CA GLY A 216 -17.88 7.77 9.32
C GLY A 216 -18.02 8.80 8.20
N TYR A 217 -16.92 9.34 7.65
CA TYR A 217 -17.01 10.33 6.58
C TYR A 217 -17.65 9.70 5.33
N ARG A 218 -18.68 10.36 4.82
CA ARG A 218 -19.45 9.92 3.64
C ARG A 218 -19.58 11.02 2.58
N GLY A 219 -18.81 12.10 2.68
CA GLY A 219 -18.82 13.20 1.71
C GLY A 219 -18.18 12.88 0.36
N LEU A 220 -18.13 13.89 -0.51
CA LEU A 220 -17.77 13.77 -1.93
C LEU A 220 -16.30 14.08 -2.25
N GLY A 221 -15.46 14.41 -1.25
CA GLY A 221 -14.05 14.71 -1.50
C GLY A 221 -13.35 13.54 -2.20
N ASN A 222 -12.63 13.78 -3.29
CA ASN A 222 -11.99 12.77 -4.14
C ASN A 222 -10.59 13.20 -4.64
N THR A 223 -10.00 14.18 -3.96
CA THR A 223 -8.71 14.78 -4.31
C THR A 223 -7.78 14.69 -3.11
N THR A 224 -6.53 14.34 -3.39
CA THR A 224 -5.51 14.16 -2.37
C THR A 224 -4.82 15.47 -2.00
N VAL A 225 -4.05 15.48 -0.91
CA VAL A 225 -3.30 16.68 -0.46
C VAL A 225 -2.30 17.17 -1.52
N SER A 226 -1.76 16.27 -2.34
CA SER A 226 -0.92 16.63 -3.49
C SER A 226 -1.69 17.18 -4.70
N GLY A 227 -3.03 17.16 -4.67
CA GLY A 227 -3.89 17.50 -5.80
C GLY A 227 -4.15 16.32 -6.75
N THR A 228 -3.74 15.10 -6.40
CA THR A 228 -3.95 13.92 -7.26
C THR A 228 -5.39 13.42 -7.14
N ARG A 229 -5.98 12.98 -8.27
CA ARG A 229 -7.34 12.42 -8.28
C ARG A 229 -7.35 10.96 -7.78
N CYS A 230 -8.35 10.64 -6.98
CA CYS A 230 -8.56 9.30 -6.45
C CYS A 230 -9.01 8.30 -7.53
N LEU A 231 -8.62 7.04 -7.35
CA LEU A 231 -9.15 5.88 -8.06
C LEU A 231 -10.45 5.42 -7.41
N SER A 232 -11.36 4.90 -8.22
CA SER A 232 -12.60 4.29 -7.73
C SER A 232 -12.30 3.04 -6.90
N TRP A 233 -12.99 2.86 -5.77
CA TRP A 233 -12.76 1.70 -4.88
C TRP A 233 -13.14 0.36 -5.51
N ASN A 234 -14.03 0.36 -6.50
CA ASN A 234 -14.37 -0.83 -7.30
C ASN A 234 -13.46 -1.02 -8.53
N SER A 235 -12.41 -0.22 -8.70
CA SER A 235 -11.52 -0.34 -9.86
C SER A 235 -10.87 -1.73 -9.88
N ASP A 236 -10.96 -2.41 -11.03
CA ASP A 236 -10.31 -3.71 -11.28
C ASP A 236 -8.79 -3.69 -10.97
N LEU A 237 -8.18 -2.51 -11.03
CA LEU A 237 -6.77 -2.29 -10.73
C LEU A 237 -6.45 -2.59 -9.25
N LEU A 238 -7.39 -2.34 -8.35
CA LEU A 238 -7.23 -2.47 -6.90
C LEU A 238 -7.49 -3.90 -6.37
N HIS A 239 -7.69 -4.87 -7.25
CA HIS A 239 -8.05 -6.25 -6.87
C HIS A 239 -7.11 -6.88 -5.82
N ASP A 240 -5.79 -6.74 -6.00
CA ASP A 240 -4.81 -7.30 -5.06
C ASP A 240 -4.61 -6.41 -3.82
N GLU A 241 -5.05 -5.15 -3.88
CA GLU A 241 -4.96 -4.19 -2.78
C GLU A 241 -6.16 -4.35 -1.80
N LEU A 242 -7.28 -4.91 -2.29
CA LEU A 242 -8.54 -5.08 -1.56
C LEU A 242 -8.84 -6.57 -1.32
N HIS A 243 -8.55 -7.06 -0.11
CA HIS A 243 -8.72 -8.47 0.23
C HIS A 243 -10.20 -8.85 0.46
N VAL A 244 -10.55 -10.13 0.29
CA VAL A 244 -11.92 -10.69 0.34
C VAL A 244 -12.74 -10.30 1.59
N GLY A 245 -12.11 -10.16 2.76
CA GLY A 245 -12.77 -9.68 3.99
C GLY A 245 -13.18 -8.19 3.96
N THR A 246 -12.61 -7.42 3.04
CA THR A 246 -12.96 -6.02 2.77
C THR A 246 -14.17 -5.94 1.86
N VAL A 247 -14.33 -6.86 0.90
CA VAL A 247 -15.42 -6.85 -0.10
C VAL A 247 -16.80 -7.01 0.56
N VAL A 248 -16.93 -7.94 1.52
CA VAL A 248 -18.21 -8.18 2.23
C VAL A 248 -18.61 -7.01 3.14
N ALA A 249 -17.63 -6.29 3.69
CA ALA A 249 -17.85 -5.11 4.54
C ALA A 249 -17.70 -3.77 3.79
N SER A 250 -17.54 -3.79 2.46
CA SER A 250 -17.24 -2.60 1.65
C SER A 250 -18.35 -1.56 1.71
N PRO A 251 -19.65 -1.91 1.54
CA PRO A 251 -20.74 -0.94 1.65
C PRO A 251 -20.84 -0.31 3.04
N LEU A 252 -20.65 -1.12 4.12
CA LEU A 252 -20.64 -0.63 5.50
C LEU A 252 -19.52 0.39 5.77
N ARG A 253 -18.40 0.24 5.07
CA ARG A 253 -17.24 1.15 5.15
C ARG A 253 -17.32 2.32 4.17
N GLY A 254 -18.43 2.45 3.43
CA GLY A 254 -18.64 3.48 2.42
C GLY A 254 -17.75 3.33 1.19
N LEU A 255 -17.27 2.11 0.91
CA LEU A 255 -16.52 1.78 -0.30
C LEU A 255 -17.49 1.31 -1.37
N GLY A 256 -17.33 1.79 -2.60
CA GLY A 256 -18.24 1.45 -3.69
C GLY A 256 -17.73 1.91 -5.05
N GLU A 257 -18.66 2.05 -6.00
CA GLU A 257 -18.37 2.48 -7.38
C GLU A 257 -18.15 3.99 -7.49
N HIS A 258 -17.25 4.53 -6.65
CA HIS A 258 -16.88 5.93 -6.61
C HIS A 258 -15.43 6.12 -6.17
N ALA A 259 -14.87 7.28 -6.47
CA ALA A 259 -13.52 7.69 -6.06
C ALA A 259 -13.49 8.54 -4.77
N TYR A 260 -14.62 8.68 -4.07
CA TYR A 260 -14.66 9.48 -2.84
C TYR A 260 -13.76 8.91 -1.75
N CYS A 261 -13.06 9.80 -1.07
CA CYS A 261 -12.16 9.52 0.03
C CYS A 261 -12.90 8.88 1.20
N ARG A 262 -12.30 7.85 1.77
CA ARG A 262 -12.87 7.09 2.88
C ARG A 262 -11.77 6.76 3.87
N ASN A 263 -12.17 6.38 5.08
CA ASN A 263 -11.22 5.87 6.07
C ASN A 263 -11.67 4.49 6.59
N PRO A 264 -11.69 3.47 5.70
CA PRO A 264 -12.21 2.14 6.01
C PRO A 264 -11.39 1.43 7.09
N ASP A 265 -10.12 1.77 7.21
CA ASP A 265 -9.12 1.21 8.11
C ASP A 265 -8.83 2.13 9.30
N GLY A 266 -9.63 3.18 9.56
CA GLY A 266 -9.49 3.96 10.79
C GLY A 266 -8.16 4.68 11.00
N ASP A 267 -7.48 4.97 9.90
CA ASP A 267 -6.24 5.72 9.81
C ASP A 267 -6.42 7.19 10.26
N LYS A 268 -5.41 8.04 10.11
CA LYS A 268 -5.40 9.43 10.60
C LYS A 268 -6.56 10.29 10.09
N MET A 269 -6.89 10.17 8.81
CA MET A 269 -7.91 10.96 8.11
C MET A 269 -8.34 10.21 6.83
N PRO A 270 -9.42 10.64 6.14
CA PRO A 270 -9.83 10.05 4.87
C PRO A 270 -8.69 10.01 3.84
N TRP A 271 -8.61 8.90 3.10
CA TRP A 271 -7.60 8.65 2.07
C TRP A 271 -8.23 7.91 0.89
N CYS A 272 -7.49 7.76 -0.20
CA CYS A 272 -7.90 6.98 -1.36
C CYS A 272 -6.68 6.39 -2.08
N TYR A 273 -6.92 5.43 -2.98
CA TYR A 273 -5.89 4.98 -3.92
C TYR A 273 -5.71 6.01 -5.05
N THR A 274 -4.50 6.13 -5.59
CA THR A 274 -4.16 7.03 -6.69
C THR A 274 -3.31 6.31 -7.73
N LEU A 275 -3.17 6.92 -8.90
CA LEU A 275 -2.25 6.46 -9.93
C LEU A 275 -1.05 7.38 -10.03
N ALA A 276 0.14 6.85 -9.71
CA ALA A 276 1.39 7.59 -9.75
C ALA A 276 2.45 6.78 -10.51
N ASP A 277 3.03 7.38 -11.56
CA ASP A 277 4.10 6.77 -12.37
C ASP A 277 3.72 5.37 -12.91
N ASP A 278 2.49 5.23 -13.43
CA ASP A 278 1.88 3.98 -13.95
C ASP A 278 1.81 2.81 -12.95
N ALA A 279 1.88 3.14 -11.66
CA ALA A 279 1.73 2.22 -10.55
C ALA A 279 0.61 2.68 -9.59
N ILE A 280 -0.02 1.70 -8.95
CA ILE A 280 -1.04 1.97 -7.93
C ILE A 280 -0.33 2.47 -6.66
N SER A 281 -0.83 3.58 -6.13
CA SER A 281 -0.39 4.18 -4.88
C SER A 281 -1.62 4.58 -4.06
N TRP A 282 -1.43 5.23 -2.91
CA TRP A 282 -2.52 5.78 -2.11
C TRP A 282 -2.06 7.08 -1.46
N GLU A 283 -2.98 7.97 -1.08
CA GLU A 283 -2.66 9.23 -0.39
C GLU A 283 -3.84 9.75 0.45
N TYR A 284 -3.54 10.57 1.47
CA TYR A 284 -4.55 11.29 2.23
C TYR A 284 -5.27 12.33 1.39
N CYS A 285 -6.52 12.54 1.74
CA CYS A 285 -7.39 13.48 1.06
C CYS A 285 -7.33 14.87 1.66
N ASP A 286 -7.47 15.88 0.79
CA ASP A 286 -7.56 17.28 1.19
C ASP A 286 -8.98 17.59 1.66
N ILE A 287 -9.33 17.07 2.84
CA ILE A 287 -10.63 17.26 3.48
C ILE A 287 -10.39 17.82 4.87
N PRO A 288 -11.00 18.95 5.25
CA PRO A 288 -10.80 19.55 6.57
C PRO A 288 -11.45 18.73 7.69
N SER A 289 -10.92 18.87 8.91
CA SER A 289 -11.57 18.38 10.14
C SER A 289 -12.66 19.35 10.58
N CYS A 290 -13.84 18.85 10.96
CA CYS A 290 -14.94 19.70 11.43
C CYS A 290 -14.64 20.36 12.78
N VAL A 291 -13.74 19.76 13.58
CA VAL A 291 -13.21 20.39 14.78
C VAL A 291 -12.05 21.28 14.36
N MET A 292 -12.28 22.59 14.33
CA MET A 292 -11.24 23.60 14.14
C MET A 292 -10.20 23.48 15.27
N PRO A 293 -8.88 23.49 14.99
CA PRO A 293 -7.91 23.82 16.02
C PRO A 293 -8.18 25.26 16.46
N VAL A 294 -8.34 25.47 17.77
CA VAL A 294 -8.42 26.82 18.33
C VAL A 294 -7.17 27.60 17.89
N SER A 295 -7.43 28.68 17.14
CA SER A 295 -6.48 29.72 16.78
C SER A 295 -5.61 30.13 17.97
N SER A 296 -4.30 29.85 17.90
CA SER A 296 -3.32 30.72 18.52
C SER A 296 -2.79 31.64 17.45
N SER A 297 -3.39 32.83 17.36
CA SER A 297 -2.94 33.88 16.46
C SER A 297 -1.56 34.43 16.89
N ARG A 298 -0.62 34.32 15.93
CA ARG A 298 0.51 35.22 15.62
C ARG A 298 1.65 35.39 16.63
N ARG A 299 2.82 34.88 16.22
CA ARG A 299 3.97 35.74 15.90
C ARG A 299 4.73 35.15 14.70
N ILE A 300 4.79 35.91 13.60
CA ILE A 300 5.66 35.61 12.45
C ILE A 300 7.08 35.92 12.92
N ILE A 301 7.86 34.86 13.21
CA ILE A 301 9.31 34.95 13.33
C ILE A 301 9.87 34.54 11.96
N PRO A 302 10.73 35.34 11.31
CA PRO A 302 11.37 34.93 10.07
C PRO A 302 12.29 33.75 10.36
N PHE A 303 11.87 32.54 9.96
CA PHE A 303 12.71 31.36 10.00
C PHE A 303 13.86 31.52 9.00
N LYS A 304 15.05 31.85 9.53
CA LYS A 304 16.31 31.52 8.87
C LYS A 304 16.35 30.00 8.70
N LYS A 305 16.61 29.56 7.47
CA LYS A 305 16.89 28.15 7.13
C LYS A 305 17.94 27.59 8.12
N PRO A 306 17.68 26.47 8.81
CA PRO A 306 18.75 25.76 9.50
C PRO A 306 19.72 25.20 8.45
N ASN A 307 21.01 25.43 8.70
CA ASN A 307 22.10 24.85 7.94
C ASN A 307 21.91 23.33 7.77
N ALA A 308 22.19 22.85 6.56
CA ALA A 308 22.17 21.44 6.21
C ALA A 308 23.19 20.65 7.06
N THR A 309 22.77 20.13 8.20
CA THR A 309 23.50 19.07 8.91
C THR A 309 23.28 17.75 8.17
N LYS A 310 24.39 17.05 7.90
CA LYS A 310 24.50 15.84 7.07
C LYS A 310 23.35 14.85 7.31
N LYS A 311 22.66 14.46 6.23
CA LYS A 311 21.56 13.47 6.25
C LYS A 311 22.02 12.16 6.92
N PRO A 312 21.24 11.56 7.83
CA PRO A 312 21.62 10.32 8.50
C PRO A 312 21.67 9.16 7.50
N VAL A 313 22.70 8.33 7.67
CA VAL A 313 23.12 7.28 6.73
C VAL A 313 22.45 5.91 7.05
N CYS A 314 21.73 5.83 8.17
CA CYS A 314 21.03 4.66 8.71
C CYS A 314 19.57 5.00 9.06
N GLY A 315 18.77 3.98 9.43
CA GLY A 315 17.43 4.17 9.99
C GLY A 315 16.41 4.74 9.03
N LYS A 316 16.80 4.93 7.75
CA LYS A 316 15.90 5.26 6.66
C LYS A 316 15.37 3.97 6.10
N LYS A 317 14.06 3.83 6.12
CA LYS A 317 13.37 2.87 5.26
C LYS A 317 12.99 3.54 3.95
N HIS A 318 12.71 2.77 2.91
CA HIS A 318 11.96 3.31 1.79
C HIS A 318 10.66 3.83 2.39
N LYS A 319 10.54 5.15 2.50
CA LYS A 319 9.29 5.74 2.94
C LYS A 319 8.27 5.24 1.91
N LYS A 320 7.13 4.70 2.35
CA LYS A 320 5.91 4.89 1.55
C LYS A 320 5.96 6.35 1.10
N ARG A 321 5.58 6.70 -0.13
CA ARG A 321 5.54 8.09 -0.58
C ARG A 321 4.39 8.82 0.17
N LEU A 322 4.44 8.79 1.51
CA LEU A 322 3.62 9.27 2.63
C LEU A 322 4.27 8.83 3.96
N SER A 323 4.52 9.78 4.87
CA SER A 323 4.24 9.64 6.32
C SER A 323 4.78 10.85 7.10
N ILE A 324 3.88 11.73 7.57
CA ILE A 324 3.98 12.28 8.92
C ILE A 324 2.99 11.49 9.77
N ALA A 325 3.54 10.49 10.47
CA ALA A 325 3.00 9.75 11.62
C ALA A 325 1.50 9.35 11.59
N ARG A 326 1.25 8.07 11.29
CA ARG A 326 -0.02 7.35 11.51
C ARG A 326 -0.19 6.95 12.98
N GLY A 327 -1.39 7.14 13.51
CA GLY A 327 -1.90 6.36 14.64
C GLY A 327 -2.29 4.95 14.16
N ARG A 328 -1.82 3.93 14.86
CA ARG A 328 -1.87 2.50 14.54
C ARG A 328 -3.27 1.89 14.46
N ILE A 329 -3.44 0.96 13.52
CA ILE A 329 -4.27 -0.23 13.73
C ILE A 329 -3.36 -1.38 14.23
N LEU A 330 -3.94 -2.15 15.14
CA LEU A 330 -3.34 -3.17 16.00
C LEU A 330 -3.82 -4.54 15.51
N GLY A 331 -2.88 -5.45 15.26
CA GLY A 331 -3.06 -6.76 14.62
C GLY A 331 -2.07 -6.88 13.45
N GLY A 332 -1.05 -7.74 13.55
CA GLY A 332 0.04 -7.79 12.57
C GLY A 332 -0.42 -7.88 11.11
N THR A 333 0.23 -7.13 10.22
CA THR A 333 -0.06 -7.12 8.78
C THR A 333 1.17 -7.50 7.97
N SER A 334 0.96 -8.08 6.78
CA SER A 334 2.08 -8.36 5.88
C SER A 334 2.76 -7.05 5.51
N SER A 335 4.06 -6.97 5.78
CA SER A 335 4.88 -5.83 5.39
C SER A 335 5.05 -5.78 3.87
N LEU A 336 5.25 -4.60 3.29
CA LEU A 336 5.62 -4.47 1.87
C LEU A 336 7.15 -4.69 1.70
N PRO A 337 7.61 -5.22 0.55
CA PRO A 337 9.03 -5.34 0.26
C PRO A 337 9.80 -4.02 0.47
N GLY A 338 10.85 -4.04 1.29
CA GLY A 338 11.72 -2.88 1.54
C GLY A 338 11.24 -1.89 2.60
N THR A 339 10.11 -2.16 3.28
CA THR A 339 9.63 -1.36 4.41
C THR A 339 10.49 -1.50 5.67
N HIS A 340 11.12 -2.66 5.87
CA HIS A 340 12.08 -2.93 6.94
C HIS A 340 13.41 -3.43 6.35
N PRO A 341 14.19 -2.55 5.69
CA PRO A 341 15.37 -2.97 4.92
C PRO A 341 16.55 -3.43 5.79
N TRP A 342 16.43 -3.32 7.11
CA TRP A 342 17.40 -3.82 8.08
C TRP A 342 17.17 -5.26 8.51
N MET A 343 16.07 -5.90 8.09
CA MET A 343 15.77 -7.27 8.50
C MET A 343 16.81 -8.26 7.97
N ALA A 344 17.27 -9.13 8.87
CA ALA A 344 18.16 -10.24 8.59
C ALA A 344 17.49 -11.56 8.97
N ALA A 345 17.40 -12.48 8.02
CA ALA A 345 16.96 -13.86 8.25
C ALA A 345 18.18 -14.72 8.56
N ILE A 346 18.24 -15.29 9.76
CA ILE A 346 19.38 -16.07 10.24
C ILE A 346 18.95 -17.54 10.29
N TYR A 347 19.54 -18.33 9.42
CA TYR A 347 19.35 -19.78 9.37
C TYR A 347 20.51 -20.45 10.11
N ILE A 348 20.18 -21.35 11.04
CA ILE A 348 21.12 -22.03 11.93
C ILE A 348 20.95 -23.54 11.73
N GLY A 349 21.92 -24.17 11.07
CA GLY A 349 21.85 -25.59 10.74
C GLY A 349 20.71 -25.90 9.77
N LYS A 350 19.97 -26.99 10.01
CA LYS A 350 18.90 -27.48 9.12
C LYS A 350 17.48 -27.02 9.52
N SER A 351 17.26 -26.71 10.80
CA SER A 351 15.93 -26.50 11.37
C SER A 351 15.74 -25.18 12.09
N ASP A 352 16.83 -24.61 12.65
CA ASP A 352 16.71 -23.50 13.60
C ASP A 352 16.76 -22.16 12.86
N PHE A 353 15.95 -21.21 13.31
CA PHE A 353 15.77 -19.92 12.67
C PHE A 353 15.63 -18.81 13.71
N CYS A 354 16.31 -17.69 13.44
CA CYS A 354 16.12 -16.44 14.17
C CYS A 354 16.09 -15.26 13.20
N ALA A 355 15.47 -14.18 13.65
CA ALA A 355 15.60 -12.87 13.03
C ALA A 355 16.85 -12.14 13.56
N GLY A 356 17.24 -11.11 12.83
CA GLY A 356 18.33 -10.22 13.18
C GLY A 356 18.13 -8.87 12.53
N THR A 357 18.99 -7.93 12.90
CA THR A 357 18.91 -6.55 12.42
C THR A 357 20.28 -6.08 11.93
N LEU A 358 20.34 -5.58 10.70
CA LEU A 358 21.53 -4.97 10.12
C LEU A 358 21.75 -3.60 10.78
N ILE A 359 22.88 -3.42 11.46
CA ILE A 359 23.24 -2.17 12.16
C ILE A 359 24.39 -1.42 11.48
N SER A 360 25.19 -2.12 10.67
CA SER A 360 26.17 -1.52 9.77
C SER A 360 26.45 -2.47 8.59
N SER A 361 27.27 -2.05 7.62
CA SER A 361 27.51 -2.85 6.40
C SER A 361 28.06 -4.25 6.67
N CYS A 362 28.78 -4.48 7.76
CA CYS A 362 29.37 -5.80 8.07
C CYS A 362 28.80 -6.44 9.34
N TRP A 363 27.85 -5.80 10.01
CA TRP A 363 27.42 -6.21 11.34
C TRP A 363 25.90 -6.32 11.43
N VAL A 364 25.46 -7.48 11.88
CA VAL A 364 24.08 -7.81 12.25
C VAL A 364 24.04 -8.02 13.75
N ILE A 365 22.96 -7.60 14.39
CA ILE A 365 22.68 -7.84 15.81
C ILE A 365 21.47 -8.78 15.91
N SER A 366 21.47 -9.67 16.89
CA SER A 366 20.38 -10.62 17.14
C SER A 366 20.34 -10.98 18.64
N ALA A 367 19.51 -11.95 19.02
CA ALA A 367 19.44 -12.48 20.37
C ALA A 367 20.53 -13.56 20.56
N ALA A 368 21.19 -13.55 21.71
CA ALA A 368 22.24 -14.51 22.06
C ALA A 368 21.70 -15.93 22.28
N HIS A 369 20.47 -16.06 22.78
CA HIS A 369 19.83 -17.37 22.98
C HIS A 369 19.66 -18.14 21.67
N CYS A 370 19.68 -17.49 20.50
CA CYS A 370 19.69 -18.17 19.20
C CYS A 370 20.99 -18.98 18.97
N PHE A 371 22.08 -18.64 19.67
CA PHE A 371 23.43 -19.18 19.46
C PHE A 371 23.97 -19.94 20.67
N PHE A 372 23.16 -20.16 21.72
CA PHE A 372 23.59 -20.82 22.96
C PHE A 372 24.12 -22.25 22.76
N ARG A 373 23.66 -22.96 21.72
CA ARG A 373 24.16 -24.28 21.30
C ARG A 373 25.53 -24.24 20.61
N ASN A 374 26.15 -23.06 20.53
CA ASN A 374 27.45 -22.83 19.90
C ASN A 374 27.52 -23.39 18.47
N PRO A 375 26.62 -22.97 17.56
CA PRO A 375 26.58 -23.49 16.20
C PRO A 375 27.89 -23.19 15.45
N LEU A 376 28.32 -24.13 14.62
CA LEU A 376 29.50 -23.92 13.78
C LEU A 376 29.22 -22.79 12.79
N LYS A 377 30.23 -21.95 12.53
CA LYS A 377 30.10 -20.82 11.59
C LYS A 377 29.65 -21.25 10.19
N SER A 378 30.07 -22.43 9.75
CA SER A 378 29.68 -23.05 8.47
C SER A 378 28.20 -23.44 8.40
N GLN A 379 27.52 -23.56 9.54
CA GLN A 379 26.09 -23.84 9.64
C GLN A 379 25.24 -22.57 9.69
N LEU A 380 25.88 -21.40 9.75
CA LEU A 380 25.21 -20.11 9.86
C LEU A 380 25.11 -19.43 8.50
N ARG A 381 23.90 -19.02 8.15
CA ARG A 381 23.62 -18.27 6.93
C ARG A 381 22.74 -17.08 7.24
N VAL A 382 23.18 -15.89 6.86
CA VAL A 382 22.41 -14.65 7.01
C VAL A 382 21.90 -14.20 5.64
N VAL A 383 20.60 -13.96 5.51
CA VAL A 383 19.98 -13.43 4.29
C VAL A 383 19.38 -12.06 4.55
N LEU A 384 19.75 -11.09 3.73
CA LEU A 384 19.25 -9.72 3.77
C LEU A 384 18.30 -9.46 2.60
N GLY A 385 17.32 -8.57 2.79
CA GLY A 385 16.35 -8.18 1.76
C GLY A 385 15.30 -9.25 1.44
N GLN A 386 15.19 -10.29 2.26
CA GLN A 386 14.23 -11.39 2.11
C GLN A 386 12.82 -10.91 2.47
N GLN A 387 11.82 -11.23 1.63
CA GLN A 387 10.43 -10.88 1.90
C GLN A 387 9.63 -12.08 2.39
N ARG A 388 9.72 -13.22 1.69
CA ARG A 388 9.05 -14.46 2.05
C ARG A 388 10.04 -15.40 2.71
N PHE A 389 9.62 -16.06 3.79
CA PHE A 389 10.45 -17.02 4.49
C PHE A 389 10.99 -18.10 3.54
N ASN A 390 12.29 -18.41 3.66
CA ASN A 390 13.00 -19.40 2.86
C ASN A 390 12.91 -19.25 1.33
N VAL A 391 12.51 -18.07 0.83
CA VAL A 391 12.50 -17.76 -0.61
C VAL A 391 13.50 -16.65 -0.89
N THR A 392 14.51 -16.94 -1.68
CA THR A 392 15.47 -15.94 -2.19
C THR A 392 15.02 -15.42 -3.54
N GLY A 393 15.28 -14.14 -3.81
CA GLY A 393 14.96 -13.48 -5.07
C GLY A 393 16.02 -12.45 -5.47
N LEU A 394 15.77 -11.69 -6.53
CA LEU A 394 16.72 -10.71 -7.10
C LEU A 394 17.21 -9.66 -6.10
N ASN A 395 16.35 -9.28 -5.15
CA ASN A 395 16.63 -8.29 -4.10
C ASN A 395 17.32 -8.86 -2.86
N THR A 396 17.48 -10.19 -2.78
CA THR A 396 18.06 -10.85 -1.62
C THR A 396 19.56 -11.05 -1.76
N ARG A 397 20.29 -11.00 -0.64
CA ARG A 397 21.72 -11.31 -0.60
C ARG A 397 22.03 -12.20 0.59
N THR A 398 22.77 -13.27 0.34
CA THR A 398 23.14 -14.29 1.32
C THR A 398 24.60 -14.10 1.73
N PHE A 399 24.89 -14.14 3.02
CA PHE A 399 26.22 -13.97 3.61
C PHE A 399 26.56 -15.11 4.58
N GLU A 400 27.82 -15.54 4.56
CA GLU A 400 28.41 -16.38 5.60
C GLU A 400 28.78 -15.54 6.83
N VAL A 401 28.92 -16.21 7.99
CA VAL A 401 29.31 -15.57 9.25
C VAL A 401 30.81 -15.73 9.49
N GLU A 402 31.52 -14.61 9.66
CA GLU A 402 32.95 -14.58 10.04
C GLU A 402 33.11 -14.86 11.54
N GLN A 403 32.27 -14.24 12.36
CA GLN A 403 32.31 -14.35 13.81
C GLN A 403 30.96 -13.93 14.42
N TYR A 404 30.58 -14.53 15.55
CA TYR A 404 29.55 -14.00 16.43
C TYR A 404 30.15 -13.77 17.82
N ILE A 405 29.74 -12.70 18.50
CA ILE A 405 30.36 -12.16 19.71
C ILE A 405 29.28 -11.86 20.74
N PHE A 406 29.42 -12.44 21.92
CA PHE A 406 28.55 -12.20 23.07
C PHE A 406 29.16 -11.13 24.00
N PRO A 407 28.34 -10.40 24.76
CA PRO A 407 28.83 -9.63 25.90
C PRO A 407 29.40 -10.60 26.96
N LYS A 408 30.32 -10.12 27.79
CA LYS A 408 30.99 -10.98 28.80
C LYS A 408 30.02 -11.45 29.88
N GLU A 409 28.98 -10.67 30.08
CA GLU A 409 27.94 -10.83 31.08
C GLU A 409 26.88 -11.86 30.65
N PHE A 410 26.82 -12.21 29.36
CA PHE A 410 25.92 -13.25 28.87
C PHE A 410 26.34 -14.63 29.39
N SER A 411 25.36 -15.38 29.89
CA SER A 411 25.56 -16.74 30.39
C SER A 411 24.54 -17.69 29.79
N VAL A 412 25.00 -18.83 29.29
CA VAL A 412 24.12 -19.90 28.77
C VAL A 412 23.21 -20.50 29.84
N PHE A 413 23.56 -20.33 31.12
CA PHE A 413 22.74 -20.78 32.25
C PHE A 413 21.56 -19.84 32.54
N ASN A 414 21.64 -18.59 32.11
CA ASN A 414 20.58 -17.58 32.21
C ASN A 414 20.41 -16.87 30.86
N PRO A 415 19.90 -17.58 29.83
CA PRO A 415 19.98 -17.13 28.43
C PRO A 415 19.10 -15.91 28.11
N THR A 416 18.25 -15.48 29.04
CA THR A 416 17.41 -14.27 28.93
C THR A 416 18.11 -13.01 29.42
N LEU A 417 19.18 -13.13 30.23
CA LEU A 417 19.97 -11.99 30.72
C LEU A 417 21.11 -11.68 29.74
N HIS A 418 21.30 -10.39 29.45
CA HIS A 418 22.26 -9.94 28.44
C HIS A 418 22.09 -10.66 27.09
N ASP A 419 20.84 -10.89 26.70
CA ASP A 419 20.46 -11.65 25.51
C ASP A 419 20.64 -10.83 24.21
N ILE A 420 21.89 -10.67 23.82
CA ILE A 420 22.33 -9.89 22.66
C ILE A 420 23.61 -10.49 22.07
N VAL A 421 23.67 -10.60 20.75
CA VAL A 421 24.86 -11.07 20.02
C VAL A 421 25.15 -10.20 18.82
N LEU A 422 26.43 -9.92 18.57
CA LEU A 422 26.90 -9.27 17.36
C LEU A 422 27.46 -10.29 16.39
N ILE A 423 26.98 -10.26 15.15
CA ILE A 423 27.34 -11.16 14.07
C ILE A 423 28.08 -10.36 13.00
N LYS A 424 29.34 -10.71 12.80
CA LYS A 424 30.19 -10.17 11.74
C LYS A 424 30.01 -10.99 10.48
N LEU A 425 29.57 -10.33 9.41
CA LEU A 425 29.39 -10.96 8.10
C LEU A 425 30.73 -11.11 7.39
N LYS A 426 30.95 -12.26 6.77
CA LYS A 426 32.12 -12.49 5.91
C LYS A 426 31.98 -11.63 4.65
N LYS A 427 33.07 -10.96 4.28
CA LYS A 427 33.13 -10.14 3.07
C LYS A 427 33.01 -11.01 1.82
N GLN A 428 32.20 -10.56 0.87
CA GLN A 428 32.14 -11.12 -0.48
C GLN A 428 32.98 -10.23 -1.39
N GLU A 429 33.95 -10.82 -2.09
CA GLU A 429 34.86 -10.08 -2.98
C GLU A 429 35.54 -8.88 -2.27
N GLY A 430 35.95 -9.07 -1.01
CA GLY A 430 36.61 -8.04 -0.21
C GLY A 430 35.70 -6.91 0.27
N ARG A 431 34.39 -6.95 -0.03
CA ARG A 431 33.42 -5.91 0.35
C ARG A 431 32.35 -6.45 1.30
N CYS A 432 31.90 -5.57 2.19
CA CYS A 432 30.73 -5.82 3.03
C CYS A 432 29.43 -5.52 2.28
N VAL A 433 28.30 -5.68 2.94
CA VAL A 433 26.95 -5.49 2.37
C VAL A 433 26.84 -4.15 1.65
N ARG A 434 26.50 -4.19 0.36
CA ARG A 434 26.15 -3.01 -0.43
C ARG A 434 24.71 -2.60 -0.14
N ARG A 435 24.50 -1.31 0.15
CA ARG A 435 23.15 -0.79 0.38
C ARG A 435 22.31 -0.82 -0.88
N THR A 436 21.05 -1.21 -0.73
CA THR A 436 20.01 -1.19 -1.76
C THR A 436 18.73 -0.62 -1.13
N PRO A 437 17.66 -0.38 -1.92
CA PRO A 437 16.35 -0.03 -1.33
C PRO A 437 15.80 -1.08 -0.36
N PHE A 438 16.23 -2.35 -0.48
CA PHE A 438 15.77 -3.48 0.33
C PHE A 438 16.76 -3.88 1.44
N ILE A 439 17.97 -3.31 1.44
CA ILE A 439 19.05 -3.65 2.37
C ILE A 439 19.71 -2.35 2.86
N GLN A 440 19.36 -1.92 4.08
CA GLN A 440 19.88 -0.72 4.72
C GLN A 440 19.98 -0.92 6.24
N PRO A 441 21.01 -0.37 6.90
CA PRO A 441 21.15 -0.51 8.34
C PRO A 441 20.15 0.36 9.10
N ILE A 442 19.63 -0.13 10.22
CA ILE A 442 18.90 0.68 11.21
C ILE A 442 19.89 1.56 12.01
N CYS A 443 19.44 2.67 12.57
CA CYS A 443 20.31 3.45 13.48
C CYS A 443 20.35 2.81 14.87
N LEU A 444 21.52 2.88 15.50
CA LEU A 444 21.68 2.59 16.91
C LEU A 444 21.33 3.86 17.73
N PRO A 445 20.66 3.71 18.88
CA PRO A 445 20.40 4.83 19.77
C PRO A 445 21.70 5.32 20.46
N ASP A 446 21.73 6.59 20.84
CA ASP A 446 22.72 7.09 21.81
C ASP A 446 22.28 6.73 23.23
N LYS A 447 23.21 6.76 24.21
CA LYS A 447 22.90 6.49 25.63
C LYS A 447 21.79 7.35 26.22
N SER A 448 21.66 8.60 25.75
CA SER A 448 20.63 9.54 26.17
C SER A 448 19.30 9.34 25.43
N THR A 449 19.23 8.43 24.47
CA THR A 449 18.01 8.18 23.68
C THR A 449 17.00 7.45 24.54
N THR A 450 15.97 8.17 24.96
CA THR A 450 14.82 7.61 25.67
C THR A 450 13.55 7.84 24.88
N PHE A 451 12.64 6.86 24.87
CA PHE A 451 11.29 7.02 24.36
C PHE A 451 10.33 7.00 25.56
N PRO A 452 9.29 7.84 25.58
CA PRO A 452 8.39 7.92 26.72
C PRO A 452 7.61 6.61 26.92
N ASP A 453 7.08 6.43 28.11
CA ASP A 453 6.18 5.31 28.38
C ASP A 453 4.97 5.36 27.44
N HIS A 454 4.45 4.17 27.09
CA HIS A 454 3.38 4.00 26.12
C HIS A 454 3.72 4.47 24.69
N TYR A 455 4.98 4.85 24.44
CA TYR A 455 5.42 5.24 23.11
C TYR A 455 5.22 4.11 22.11
N CYS A 456 4.96 4.53 20.89
CA CYS A 456 4.62 3.64 19.81
C CYS A 456 5.89 3.17 19.08
N CYS A 457 6.28 1.89 19.26
CA CYS A 457 7.35 1.20 18.51
C CYS A 457 6.84 0.05 17.63
N THR A 458 7.60 -0.38 16.62
CA THR A 458 7.19 -1.37 15.64
C THR A 458 8.10 -2.59 15.73
N ILE A 459 7.49 -3.77 15.77
CA ILE A 459 8.18 -5.05 15.62
C ILE A 459 7.97 -5.59 14.21
N SER A 460 8.94 -6.36 13.72
CA SER A 460 8.89 -6.99 12.41
C SER A 460 9.63 -8.32 12.41
N GLY A 461 9.10 -9.31 11.70
CA GLY A 461 9.69 -10.65 11.63
C GLY A 461 8.85 -11.64 10.81
N TRP A 462 9.30 -12.89 10.76
CA TRP A 462 8.67 -13.96 9.97
C TRP A 462 7.95 -15.00 10.85
N GLY A 463 7.87 -14.74 12.15
CA GLY A 463 7.36 -15.66 13.15
C GLY A 463 5.92 -16.10 12.94
N HIS A 464 5.55 -17.13 13.69
CA HIS A 464 4.22 -17.75 13.62
C HIS A 464 3.13 -16.73 14.00
N MET A 465 2.06 -16.64 13.22
CA MET A 465 0.94 -15.73 13.52
C MET A 465 0.14 -16.16 14.78
N TYR A 466 0.36 -17.37 15.29
CA TYR A 466 -0.21 -17.93 16.52
C TYR A 466 0.60 -19.17 16.97
N GLU A 467 0.56 -19.51 18.27
CA GLU A 467 1.41 -20.50 18.96
C GLU A 467 1.47 -21.94 18.35
N LYS A 468 0.59 -22.27 17.40
CA LYS A 468 0.47 -23.62 16.77
C LYS A 468 0.45 -23.62 15.24
N ALA A 469 0.86 -22.54 14.58
CA ALA A 469 0.79 -22.43 13.12
C ALA A 469 1.78 -23.39 12.41
N LYS A 470 1.36 -24.06 11.33
CA LYS A 470 2.23 -24.89 10.48
C LYS A 470 2.91 -24.02 9.40
N GLY A 471 4.10 -23.51 9.72
CA GLY A 471 5.00 -22.84 8.76
C GLY A 471 5.09 -21.32 8.91
N TYR A 472 6.18 -20.76 8.38
CA TYR A 472 6.52 -19.34 8.39
C TYR A 472 5.90 -18.60 7.19
N SER A 473 5.58 -17.31 7.35
CA SER A 473 4.83 -16.51 6.36
C SER A 473 5.70 -15.47 5.63
N SER A 474 5.08 -14.50 4.94
CA SER A 474 5.77 -13.28 4.50
C SER A 474 6.19 -12.44 5.71
N LEU A 475 7.18 -11.56 5.55
CA LEU A 475 7.60 -10.64 6.60
C LEU A 475 6.40 -9.84 7.10
N GLN A 476 6.13 -9.90 8.40
CA GLN A 476 5.04 -9.20 9.07
C GLN A 476 5.57 -7.96 9.80
N GLU A 477 4.68 -7.00 10.04
CA GLU A 477 4.94 -5.88 10.94
C GLU A 477 3.76 -5.66 11.90
N ALA A 478 4.06 -5.22 13.12
CA ALA A 478 3.04 -4.85 14.10
C ALA A 478 3.49 -3.65 14.95
N GLY A 479 2.53 -2.79 15.31
CA GLY A 479 2.77 -1.68 16.21
C GLY A 479 2.51 -2.09 17.67
N VAL A 480 3.54 -1.99 18.52
CA VAL A 480 3.47 -2.28 19.95
C VAL A 480 3.77 -1.04 20.79
N ARG A 481 3.10 -0.91 21.94
CA ARG A 481 3.35 0.20 22.88
C ARG A 481 4.35 -0.23 23.93
N LEU A 482 5.28 0.65 24.26
CA LEU A 482 6.18 0.45 25.38
C LEU A 482 5.38 0.35 26.69
N THR A 483 5.71 -0.64 27.49
CA THR A 483 5.13 -0.85 28.82
C THR A 483 6.10 -0.26 29.84
N PRO A 484 5.62 0.57 30.79
CA PRO A 484 6.45 1.09 31.87
C PRO A 484 7.15 -0.05 32.62
N HIS A 485 8.43 0.14 32.95
CA HIS A 485 9.24 -0.90 33.58
C HIS A 485 8.63 -1.38 34.91
N GLU A 486 8.12 -0.46 35.72
CA GLU A 486 7.44 -0.76 36.99
C GLU A 486 6.18 -1.62 36.80
N VAL A 487 5.43 -1.38 35.72
CA VAL A 487 4.27 -2.21 35.39
C VAL A 487 4.71 -3.62 35.00
N CYS A 488 5.81 -3.74 34.26
CA CYS A 488 6.34 -5.04 33.85
C CYS A 488 6.89 -5.86 35.03
N ARG A 489 7.40 -5.19 36.08
CA ARG A 489 7.94 -5.79 37.30
C ARG A 489 6.91 -6.09 38.39
N LYS A 490 5.63 -5.81 38.13
CA LYS A 490 4.55 -6.24 39.03
C LYS A 490 4.58 -7.75 39.21
N PRO A 491 4.33 -8.29 40.41
CA PRO A 491 4.34 -9.74 40.67
C PRO A 491 3.38 -10.51 39.75
N GLU A 492 2.26 -9.89 39.37
CA GLU A 492 1.25 -10.49 38.50
C GLU A 492 1.69 -10.55 37.02
N VAL A 493 2.71 -9.76 36.63
CA VAL A 493 3.23 -9.67 35.26
C VAL A 493 4.51 -10.48 35.11
N TYR A 494 5.66 -10.02 35.61
CA TYR A 494 6.89 -10.82 35.58
C TYR A 494 7.74 -10.69 36.85
N GLY A 495 7.33 -9.90 37.83
CA GLY A 495 8.06 -9.74 39.10
C GLY A 495 9.54 -9.35 38.87
N ASN A 496 10.43 -10.07 39.57
CA ASN A 496 11.87 -9.84 39.50
C ASN A 496 12.57 -10.49 38.30
N HIS A 497 11.84 -11.14 37.38
CA HIS A 497 12.43 -11.75 36.18
C HIS A 497 12.79 -10.73 35.09
N VAL A 498 12.27 -9.50 35.18
CA VAL A 498 12.60 -8.39 34.27
C VAL A 498 13.64 -7.49 34.94
N SER A 499 14.85 -7.46 34.39
CA SER A 499 15.95 -6.60 34.87
C SER A 499 15.93 -5.23 34.21
N ALA A 500 16.74 -4.28 34.72
CA ALA A 500 16.89 -2.94 34.15
C ALA A 500 17.46 -2.91 32.71
N ASP A 501 18.05 -4.04 32.27
CA ASP A 501 18.54 -4.25 30.91
C ASP A 501 17.47 -4.77 29.94
N MET A 502 16.23 -4.93 30.43
CA MET A 502 15.08 -5.36 29.65
C MET A 502 14.07 -4.23 29.50
N ILE A 503 13.30 -4.30 28.43
CA ILE A 503 12.14 -3.44 28.19
C ILE A 503 10.96 -4.29 27.75
N CYS A 504 9.76 -3.88 28.13
CA CYS A 504 8.54 -4.60 27.80
C CYS A 504 7.69 -3.80 26.81
N ALA A 505 6.96 -4.49 25.94
CA ALA A 505 6.01 -3.86 25.03
C ALA A 505 4.86 -4.81 24.69
N GLY A 506 3.66 -4.25 24.47
CA GLY A 506 2.49 -5.01 24.00
C GLY A 506 1.44 -5.40 25.05
N LEU A 507 1.48 -4.82 26.26
CA LEU A 507 0.50 -5.09 27.33
C LEU A 507 -0.94 -4.70 26.92
N GLY A 508 -1.94 -5.54 27.21
CA GLY A 508 -3.37 -5.26 26.95
C GLY A 508 -3.94 -5.89 25.67
N GLY A 509 -3.48 -7.08 25.29
CA GLY A 509 -4.02 -7.85 24.14
C GLY A 509 -3.67 -7.29 22.76
N CYS A 510 -2.67 -6.42 22.68
CA CYS A 510 -2.36 -5.63 21.49
C CYS A 510 -1.08 -6.13 20.77
N VAL A 511 -1.15 -7.35 20.22
CA VAL A 511 -0.12 -8.04 19.42
C VAL A 511 1.21 -8.27 20.14
N ASP A 512 1.76 -9.48 19.98
CA ASP A 512 3.01 -9.88 20.59
C ASP A 512 3.92 -10.56 19.56
N ALA A 513 5.23 -10.57 19.83
CA ALA A 513 6.20 -11.30 19.02
C ALA A 513 6.05 -12.80 19.29
N CYS A 514 6.27 -13.63 18.27
CA CYS A 514 6.01 -15.05 18.39
C CYS A 514 7.20 -15.91 17.90
N GLN A 515 7.08 -17.24 17.98
CA GLN A 515 8.17 -18.15 17.59
C GLN A 515 8.67 -17.79 16.18
N GLY A 516 9.98 -17.62 16.02
CA GLY A 516 10.61 -17.19 14.75
C GLY A 516 10.89 -15.70 14.62
N ASP A 517 10.41 -14.86 15.53
CA ASP A 517 10.78 -13.43 15.58
C ASP A 517 11.97 -13.14 16.52
N SER A 518 12.45 -14.15 17.26
CA SER A 518 13.59 -14.04 18.18
C SER A 518 14.80 -13.40 17.51
N GLY A 519 15.38 -12.39 18.17
CA GLY A 519 16.48 -11.60 17.63
C GLY A 519 16.08 -10.48 16.65
N GLY A 520 14.80 -10.37 16.31
CA GLY A 520 14.26 -9.29 15.49
C GLY A 520 14.20 -7.94 16.22
N PRO A 521 13.96 -6.84 15.48
CA PRO A 521 14.00 -5.49 16.02
C PRO A 521 12.71 -5.07 16.71
N LEU A 522 12.83 -4.40 17.86
CA LEU A 522 11.87 -3.40 18.32
C LEU A 522 12.36 -2.02 17.87
N SER A 523 11.74 -1.50 16.81
CA SER A 523 12.13 -0.26 16.16
C SER A 523 11.26 0.91 16.64
N CYS A 524 11.89 1.99 17.13
CA CYS A 524 11.19 3.21 17.53
C CYS A 524 11.66 4.36 16.62
N ALA A 525 10.72 5.09 16.02
CA ALA A 525 11.05 6.17 15.09
C ALA A 525 11.04 7.53 15.79
N ARG A 526 12.01 8.39 15.49
CA ARG A 526 12.06 9.81 15.83
C ARG A 526 12.55 10.57 14.60
N ASP A 527 11.87 11.66 14.21
CA ASP A 527 12.25 12.50 13.06
C ASP A 527 12.50 11.71 11.76
N ASP A 528 11.62 10.75 11.46
CA ASP A 528 11.73 9.83 10.31
C ASP A 528 13.02 8.99 10.27
N VAL A 529 13.63 8.74 11.42
CA VAL A 529 14.75 7.82 11.59
C VAL A 529 14.32 6.72 12.56
N SER A 530 14.38 5.48 12.09
CA SER A 530 14.14 4.30 12.92
C SER A 530 15.40 3.94 13.69
N PHE A 531 15.25 3.83 15.01
CA PHE A 531 16.28 3.37 15.94
C PHE A 531 15.95 1.98 16.45
N LEU A 532 16.98 1.14 16.59
CA LEU A 532 16.86 -0.16 17.25
C LEU A 532 16.84 0.04 18.76
N TYR A 533 15.65 0.04 19.36
CA TYR A 533 15.51 0.31 20.80
C TYR A 533 15.52 -0.97 21.64
N GLY A 534 15.02 -2.07 21.08
CA GLY A 534 15.07 -3.38 21.70
C GLY A 534 15.30 -4.52 20.71
N ILE A 535 15.66 -5.69 21.25
CA ILE A 535 15.81 -6.95 20.51
C ILE A 535 14.82 -7.95 21.09
N ILE A 536 14.02 -8.59 20.24
CA ILE A 536 13.04 -9.60 20.66
C ILE A 536 13.77 -10.76 21.36
N SER A 537 13.43 -11.01 22.63
CA SER A 537 14.16 -11.95 23.48
C SER A 537 13.25 -13.09 23.97
N TRP A 538 12.26 -12.82 24.82
CA TRP A 538 11.38 -13.85 25.39
C TRP A 538 10.00 -13.30 25.80
N GLY A 539 9.08 -14.21 26.17
CA GLY A 539 7.74 -13.90 26.68
C GLY A 539 7.02 -15.16 27.15
N GLU A 540 6.00 -15.02 28.01
CA GLU A 540 5.14 -16.13 28.41
C GLU A 540 4.04 -16.38 27.36
N GLY A 541 4.39 -17.12 26.30
CA GLY A 541 3.49 -17.34 25.16
C GLY A 541 3.42 -16.13 24.24
N CYS A 542 2.63 -16.24 23.16
CA CYS A 542 2.43 -15.15 22.22
C CYS A 542 1.06 -14.50 22.42
N GLY A 543 1.03 -13.22 22.77
CA GLY A 543 -0.19 -12.41 22.66
C GLY A 543 -1.19 -12.64 23.80
N ARG A 544 -0.71 -13.08 24.96
CA ARG A 544 -1.56 -13.19 26.16
C ARG A 544 -1.98 -11.80 26.62
N SER A 545 -3.26 -11.64 26.96
CA SER A 545 -3.87 -10.33 27.24
C SER A 545 -3.18 -9.52 28.34
N GLU A 546 -2.45 -10.18 29.26
CA GLU A 546 -1.85 -9.56 30.46
C GLU A 546 -0.33 -9.70 30.58
N LYS A 547 0.34 -10.34 29.62
CA LYS A 547 1.80 -10.55 29.64
C LYS A 547 2.42 -9.92 28.38
N PRO A 548 3.18 -8.81 28.51
CA PRO A 548 3.82 -8.17 27.35
C PRO A 548 5.03 -8.97 26.88
N GLY A 549 5.46 -8.78 25.64
CA GLY A 549 6.75 -9.29 25.17
C GLY A 549 7.91 -8.60 25.88
N VAL A 550 9.00 -9.33 26.09
CA VAL A 550 10.22 -8.85 26.75
C VAL A 550 11.37 -8.77 25.75
N TYR A 551 12.06 -7.63 25.75
CA TYR A 551 13.08 -7.27 24.79
C TYR A 551 14.37 -6.85 25.51
N THR A 552 15.53 -7.18 24.94
CA THR A 552 16.81 -6.65 25.43
C THR A 552 16.92 -5.17 25.10
N LYS A 553 17.15 -4.30 26.09
CA LYS A 553 17.19 -2.83 25.94
C LYS A 553 18.53 -2.37 25.36
N VAL A 554 18.56 -2.08 24.06
CA VAL A 554 19.79 -1.85 23.28
C VAL A 554 20.61 -0.66 23.78
N VAL A 555 19.97 0.37 24.32
CA VAL A 555 20.63 1.58 24.86
C VAL A 555 21.70 1.21 25.90
N ASN A 556 21.45 0.19 26.73
CA ASN A 556 22.37 -0.23 27.78
C ASN A 556 23.63 -0.94 27.22
N TYR A 557 23.60 -1.36 25.95
CA TYR A 557 24.69 -2.12 25.31
C TYR A 557 25.47 -1.31 24.27
N ILE A 558 25.17 -0.02 24.08
CA ILE A 558 25.79 0.82 23.03
C ILE A 558 27.30 0.91 23.16
N ASP A 559 27.84 0.99 24.38
CA ASP A 559 29.28 1.00 24.60
C ASP A 559 29.93 -0.32 24.16
N TRP A 560 29.34 -1.44 24.56
CA TRP A 560 29.80 -2.75 24.17
C TRP A 560 29.74 -2.90 22.64
N ILE A 561 28.63 -2.53 22.02
CA ILE A 561 28.45 -2.58 20.56
C ILE A 561 29.55 -1.77 19.86
N ASN A 562 29.76 -0.53 20.28
CA ASN A 562 30.78 0.34 19.70
C ASN A 562 32.19 -0.19 19.92
N SER A 563 32.48 -0.75 21.10
CA SER A 563 33.78 -1.35 21.41
C SER A 563 34.12 -2.53 20.49
N VAL A 564 33.12 -3.33 20.14
CA VAL A 564 33.27 -4.49 19.25
C VAL A 564 33.40 -4.04 17.79
N ILE A 565 32.53 -3.14 17.31
CA ILE A 565 32.52 -2.68 15.91
C ILE A 565 33.77 -1.87 15.56
N ARG A 566 34.29 -1.06 16.50
CA ARG A 566 35.48 -0.23 16.28
C ARG A 566 36.80 -0.99 16.45
N ARG A 567 36.77 -2.22 16.97
CA ARG A 567 37.97 -3.02 17.19
C ARG A 567 38.62 -3.36 15.84
N LYS A 568 39.72 -2.68 15.50
CA LYS A 568 40.61 -3.14 14.42
C LYS A 568 41.10 -4.54 14.79
N PRO A 569 41.25 -5.48 13.83
CA PRO A 569 41.83 -6.78 14.11
C PRO A 569 43.19 -6.57 14.80
N ARG A 570 43.45 -7.28 15.90
CA ARG A 570 44.82 -7.42 16.39
C ARG A 570 45.59 -8.09 15.25
N THR A 571 46.51 -7.35 14.64
CA THR A 571 47.57 -7.93 13.82
C THR A 571 48.42 -8.79 14.77
N SER A 572 48.22 -10.10 14.70
CA SER A 572 49.17 -11.10 15.16
C SER A 572 49.82 -11.71 13.94
#